data_AF-A0A9E3BRK4-F1
#
_entry.id   AF-A0A9E3BRK4-F1
#
_cell.length_a   1.000
_cell.length_b   1.000
_cell.length_c   1.000
_cell.angle_alpha   90.00
_cell.angle_beta   90.00
_cell.angle_gamma   90.00
#
_symmetry.space_group_name_H-M   'P 1'
#
loop_
_entity.id
_entity.type
_entity.pdbx_description
1 polymer ?
#
loop_
_entity_poly.entity_id
_entity_poly.type
_entity_poly.pdbx_seq_one_letter_code
_entity_poly.pdbx_strand_id
1 'polypeptide(L)' 'WNWRGLDVINAHERDPQVYMEGIRAAVDAVASGRLDPSPLYTHTYPLDQLGRALDDTRDRPDGFLKALVTP' A
#
# COMPACT_ATOMS: atom_id res chain seq x y z
N TRP A 1 2.16 9.40 28.58
CA TRP A 1 3.40 9.14 27.84
C TRP A 1 3.90 10.47 27.28
N ASN A 2 4.78 11.14 28.02
CA ASN A 2 5.71 12.17 27.53
C ASN A 2 6.53 12.67 28.74
N TRP A 3 7.77 12.19 28.87
CA TRP A 3 8.69 12.61 29.94
C TRP A 3 9.92 13.36 29.42
N ARG A 4 9.94 13.74 28.13
CA ARG A 4 11.09 14.44 27.50
C ARG A 4 10.70 15.64 26.61
N GLY A 5 9.49 16.18 26.73
CA GLY A 5 9.10 17.36 25.95
C GLY A 5 9.10 17.14 24.44
N LEU A 6 8.67 15.97 23.98
CA LEU A 6 8.43 15.69 22.56
C LEU A 6 7.00 16.08 22.21
N ASP A 7 6.86 16.94 21.20
CA ASP A 7 5.56 17.25 20.62
C ASP A 7 5.23 16.17 19.58
N VAL A 8 4.10 15.50 19.76
CA VAL A 8 3.67 14.40 18.89
C VAL A 8 2.44 14.90 18.15
N ILE A 9 2.65 15.38 16.92
CA ILE A 9 1.55 15.65 15.99
C ILE A 9 1.22 14.33 15.31
N ASN A 10 0.06 13.78 15.63
CA ASN A 10 -0.42 12.57 14.97
C ASN A 10 -0.98 12.95 13.59
N ALA A 11 -0.23 12.66 12.52
CA ALA A 11 -0.65 12.90 11.14
C ALA A 11 -1.70 11.89 10.63
N HIS A 12 -2.31 11.12 11.54
CA HIS A 12 -3.32 10.14 11.19
C HIS A 12 -4.65 10.84 10.95
N GLU A 13 -4.81 11.33 9.72
CA GLU A 13 -6.08 11.81 9.17
C GLU A 13 -7.13 10.71 9.27
N ARG A 14 -8.37 11.05 9.63
CA ARG A 14 -9.51 10.12 9.77
C ARG A 14 -10.78 10.62 9.11
N ASP A 15 -10.76 11.78 8.45
CA ASP A 15 -11.85 12.25 7.61
C ASP A 15 -11.93 11.43 6.32
N PRO A 16 -13.04 10.71 6.08
CA PRO A 16 -13.23 9.94 4.86
C PRO A 16 -13.15 10.77 3.58
N GLN A 17 -13.50 12.07 3.62
CA GLN A 17 -13.42 12.93 2.44
C GLN A 17 -11.98 13.14 2.01
N VAL A 18 -11.07 13.36 2.97
CA VAL A 18 -9.63 13.54 2.68
C VAL A 18 -9.03 12.25 2.11
N TYR A 19 -9.47 11.07 2.58
CA TYR A 19 -9.08 9.80 1.95
C TYR A 19 -9.53 9.69 0.50
N MET A 20 -10.79 10.04 0.23
CA MET A 20 -11.34 9.98 -1.12
C MET A 20 -10.63 10.95 -2.07
N GLU A 21 -10.30 12.15 -1.60
CA GLU A 21 -9.48 13.12 -2.34
C GLU A 21 -8.10 12.55 -2.65
N GLY A 22 -7.41 11.98 -1.65
CA GLY A 22 -6.10 11.36 -1.83
C GLY A 22 -6.12 10.18 -2.81
N ILE A 23 -7.13 9.31 -2.72
CA ILE A 23 -7.29 8.16 -3.62
C ILE A 23 -7.50 8.63 -5.06
N ARG A 24 -8.37 9.63 -5.29
CA ARG A 24 -8.59 10.19 -6.63
C ARG A 24 -7.31 10.79 -7.21
N ALA A 25 -6.58 11.58 -6.42
CA ALA A 25 -5.32 12.17 -6.85
C ALA A 25 -4.25 11.11 -7.19
N ALA A 26 -4.21 10.01 -6.43
CA ALA A 26 -3.31 8.89 -6.69
C ALA A 26 -3.67 8.15 -7.99
N VAL A 27 -4.96 7.88 -8.22
CA VAL A 27 -5.45 7.28 -9.48
C VAL A 27 -5.07 8.15 -10.67
N ASP A 28 -5.32 9.47 -10.60
CA ASP A 28 -4.97 10.40 -11.67
C ASP A 28 -3.45 10.43 -11.94
N ALA A 29 -2.63 10.37 -10.89
CA ALA A 29 -1.17 10.32 -11.03
C ALA A 29 -0.68 9.05 -11.72
N VAL A 30 -1.29 7.89 -11.42
CA VAL A 30 -0.96 6.62 -12.07
C VAL A 30 -1.45 6.62 -13.51
N ALA A 31 -2.71 7.01 -13.75
CA ALA A 31 -3.29 7.05 -15.10
C ALA A 31 -2.54 8.02 -16.03
N SER A 32 -2.04 9.14 -15.49
CA SER A 32 -1.23 10.10 -16.26
C SER A 32 0.24 9.71 -16.39
N GLY A 33 0.69 8.59 -15.81
CA GLY A 33 2.09 8.15 -15.81
C GLY A 33 3.03 9.01 -14.94
N ARG A 34 2.49 9.91 -14.11
CA ARG A 34 3.30 10.70 -13.14
C ARG A 34 3.78 9.84 -11.97
N LEU A 35 3.10 8.72 -11.73
CA LEU A 35 3.44 7.75 -10.71
C LEU A 35 3.39 6.34 -11.30
N ASP A 36 4.49 5.59 -11.19
CA ASP A 36 4.51 4.17 -11.53
C ASP A 36 4.48 3.33 -10.25
N PRO A 37 3.40 2.56 -9.98
CA PRO A 37 3.32 1.72 -8.80
C PRO A 37 4.03 0.37 -8.98
N SER A 38 4.48 0.03 -10.20
CA SER A 38 5.03 -1.29 -10.53
C SER A 38 6.20 -1.71 -9.63
N PRO A 39 7.14 -0.83 -9.23
CA PRO A 39 8.23 -1.19 -8.33
C PRO A 39 7.78 -1.65 -6.93
N LEU A 40 6.55 -1.36 -6.53
CA LEU A 40 6.00 -1.82 -5.25
C LEU A 40 5.61 -3.30 -5.29
N TYR A 41 5.24 -3.81 -6.47
CA TYR A 41 4.83 -5.19 -6.65
C TYR A 41 6.05 -6.07 -6.87
N THR A 42 6.53 -6.72 -5.81
CA THR A 42 7.68 -7.63 -5.91
C THR A 42 7.28 -9.05 -6.29
N HIS A 43 6.00 -9.39 -6.12
CA HIS A 43 5.45 -10.70 -6.47
C HIS A 43 4.12 -10.54 -7.21
N THR A 44 3.88 -11.39 -8.21
CA THR A 44 2.62 -11.43 -8.96
C THR A 44 2.11 -12.86 -9.02
N TYR A 45 0.81 -13.03 -8.77
CA TYR A 45 0.15 -14.33 -8.77
C TYR A 45 -1.10 -14.31 -9.63
N PRO A 46 -1.41 -15.37 -10.38
CA PRO A 46 -2.74 -15.55 -10.95
C PRO A 46 -3.79 -15.78 -9.85
N LEU A 47 -5.07 -15.52 -10.15
CA LEU A 47 -6.17 -15.63 -9.20
C LEU A 47 -6.34 -17.03 -8.61
N ASP A 48 -6.06 -18.08 -9.38
CA ASP A 48 -6.08 -19.48 -8.92
C ASP A 48 -5.02 -19.79 -7.84
N GLN A 49 -4.02 -18.92 -7.67
CA GLN A 49 -2.99 -18.99 -6.65
C GLN A 49 -3.20 -18.00 -5.49
N LEU A 50 -4.42 -17.48 -5.31
CA LEU A 50 -4.73 -16.56 -4.22
C LEU A 50 -4.29 -17.07 -2.85
N GLY A 51 -4.43 -18.37 -2.57
CA GLY A 51 -3.97 -18.98 -1.31
C GLY A 51 -2.48 -18.72 -1.07
N ARG A 52 -1.64 -18.98 -2.09
CA ARG A 52 -0.20 -18.72 -2.02
C ARG A 52 0.11 -17.23 -1.86
N ALA A 53 -0.59 -16.36 -2.56
CA ALA A 53 -0.39 -14.91 -2.43
C ALA A 53 -0.67 -14.42 -0.99
N LEU A 54 -1.68 -15.00 -0.33
CA LEU A 54 -2.02 -14.71 1.06
C LEU A 54 -1.01 -15.30 2.06
N ASP A 55 -0.48 -16.49 1.79
CA ASP A 55 0.57 -17.10 2.62
C ASP A 55 1.88 -16.30 2.51
N ASP A 56 2.32 -15.93 1.30
CA ASP A 56 3.54 -15.12 1.11
C ASP A 56 3.38 -13.71 1.72
N THR A 57 2.17 -13.15 1.74
CA THR A 57 1.87 -11.88 2.45
C THR A 57 2.06 -12.02 3.96
N ARG A 58 1.73 -13.18 4.53
CA ARG A 58 1.84 -13.46 5.96
C ARG A 58 3.28 -13.78 6.35
N ASP A 59 3.91 -14.66 5.61
CA ASP A 59 5.21 -15.25 5.96
C ASP A 59 6.39 -14.39 5.49
N ARG A 60 6.14 -13.45 4.57
CA ARG A 60 7.08 -12.43 4.08
C ARG A 60 8.44 -13.03 3.69
N PRO A 61 8.49 -13.88 2.65
CA PRO A 61 9.76 -14.43 2.17
C PRO A 61 10.72 -13.31 1.74
N ASP A 62 12.00 -13.63 1.62
CA ASP A 62 13.03 -12.66 1.25
C ASP A 62 12.66 -11.90 -0.03
N GLY A 63 12.72 -10.57 0.03
CA GLY A 63 12.33 -9.67 -1.08
C GLY A 63 10.83 -9.42 -1.22
N PHE A 64 9.98 -9.98 -0.35
CA PHE A 64 8.55 -9.71 -0.37
C PHE A 64 8.21 -8.31 0.15
N LEU A 65 7.53 -7.53 -0.69
CA LEU A 65 6.99 -6.21 -0.34
C LEU A 65 5.48 -6.18 -0.57
N LYS A 66 5.04 -6.52 -1.78
CA LYS A 66 3.61 -6.54 -2.13
C LYS A 66 3.34 -7.56 -3.23
N ALA A 67 2.25 -8.30 -3.04
CA ALA A 67 1.68 -9.18 -4.05
C ALA A 67 0.67 -8.42 -4.92
N LEU A 68 0.73 -8.63 -6.23
CA LEU A 68 -0.32 -8.26 -7.18
C LEU A 68 -1.02 -9.55 -7.65
N VAL A 69 -2.34 -9.62 -7.47
CA VAL A 69 -3.14 -10.73 -8.00
C VAL A 69 -3.78 -10.28 -9.30
N THR A 70 -3.57 -11.03 -10.37
CA THR A 70 -4.14 -10.77 -11.68
C THR A 70 -5.24 -11.80 -12.00
N PRO A 71 -6.28 -11.43 -12.78
CA PRO A 71 -7.34 -12.33 -13.19
C PRO A 71 -6.84 -13.61 -13.85
#